data_AF-A0A3A8YWA6-F1
#
_entry.id   AF-A0A3A8YWA6-F1
#
_cell.length_a   1.000
_cell.length_b   1.000
_cell.length_c   1.000
_cell.angle_alpha   90.00
_cell.angle_beta   90.00
_cell.angle_gamma   90.00
#
_symmetry.space_group_name_H-M   'P 1'
#
loop_
_entity.id
_entity.type
_entity.pdbx_description
1 polymer ?
#
loop_
_entity_poly.entity_id
_entity_poly.type
_entity_poly.pdbx_seq_one_letter_code
_entity_poly.pdbx_strand_id
1 'polypeptide(L)' 'MKEYIEERAVEAARYIVERKATVRQAAKELGISKSTVHMVVTK' A
#
# COMPACT_ATOMS: atom_id res chain seq x y z
N MET A 1 -4.43 7.45 -15.72
CA MET A 1 -3.09 7.30 -15.11
C MET A 1 -3.09 7.53 -13.58
N LYS A 2 -3.93 8.43 -13.04
CA LYS A 2 -4.08 8.61 -11.57
C LYS A 2 -4.95 7.55 -10.87
N GLU A 3 -5.96 7.00 -11.54
CA GLU A 3 -6.86 5.97 -10.95
C GLU A 3 -6.09 4.74 -10.44
N TYR A 4 -5.04 4.31 -11.15
CA TYR A 4 -4.20 3.18 -10.74
C TYR A 4 -3.44 3.41 -9.41
N ILE A 5 -3.15 4.67 -9.05
CA ILE A 5 -2.50 4.97 -7.76
C ILE A 5 -3.52 4.89 -6.62
N GLU A 6 -4.73 5.39 -6.84
CA GLU A 6 -5.81 5.37 -5.85
C GLU A 6 -6.27 3.94 -5.57
N GLU A 7 -6.45 3.12 -6.61
CA GLU A 7 -6.81 1.70 -6.46
C GLU A 7 -5.77 0.94 -5.64
N ARG A 8 -4.47 1.15 -5.91
CA ARG A 8 -3.39 0.54 -5.13
C ARG A 8 -3.31 1.06 -3.70
N ALA A 9 -3.68 2.32 -3.45
CA ALA A 9 -3.75 2.87 -2.10
C ALA A 9 -4.82 2.14 -1.28
N VAL A 10 -6.00 1.94 -1.89
CA VAL A 10 -7.12 1.24 -1.27
C VAL A 10 -6.79 -0.23 -1.03
N GLU A 11 -6.13 -0.89 -1.97
CA GLU A 11 -5.68 -2.28 -1.83
C GLU A 11 -4.65 -2.45 -0.71
N ALA A 12 -3.65 -1.56 -0.65
CA ALA A 12 -2.65 -1.56 0.42
C ALA A 12 -3.28 -1.29 1.80
N ALA A 13 -4.19 -0.32 1.87
CA ALA A 13 -4.91 0.01 3.10
C ALA A 13 -5.78 -1.17 3.58
N ARG A 14 -6.53 -1.80 2.66
CA ARG A 14 -7.31 -3.01 2.95
C ARG A 14 -6.44 -4.12 3.50
N TYR A 15 -5.32 -4.42 2.84
CA TYR A 15 -4.38 -5.43 3.29
C TYR A 15 -3.84 -5.17 4.70
N ILE A 16 -3.45 -3.92 4.98
CA ILE A 16 -2.93 -3.49 6.27
C ILE A 16 -3.99 -3.66 7.37
N VAL A 17 -5.22 -3.21 7.13
CA VAL A 17 -6.31 -3.27 8.11
C VAL A 17 -6.76 -4.71 8.36
N GLU A 18 -6.98 -5.48 7.30
CA GLU A 18 -7.50 -6.85 7.38
C GLU A 18 -6.51 -7.80 8.05
N ARG A 19 -5.22 -7.70 7.70
CA ARG A 19 -4.18 -8.59 8.24
C ARG A 19 -3.44 -8.01 9.44
N LYS A 20 -3.82 -6.82 9.92
CA LYS A 20 -3.02 -6.03 10.88
C LYS A 20 -1.53 -5.96 10.47
N ALA A 21 -1.29 -5.88 9.17
CA ALA A 21 0.04 -5.98 8.60
C ALA A 21 0.76 -4.64 8.66
N THR A 22 2.08 -4.68 8.82
CA THR A 22 2.91 -3.48 8.76
C THR A 22 3.07 -2.99 7.32
N VAL A 23 3.37 -1.70 7.14
CA VAL A 23 3.68 -1.09 5.83
C VAL A 23 4.76 -1.87 5.06
N ARG A 24 5.73 -2.46 5.76
CA ARG A 24 6.80 -3.28 5.16
C ARG A 24 6.29 -4.63 4.65
N GLN A 25 5.34 -5.25 5.35
CA GLN A 25 4.72 -6.49 4.90
C GLN A 25 3.81 -6.23 3.70
N ALA A 26 3.02 -5.15 3.72
CA ALA A 26 2.21 -4.73 2.58
C ALA A 26 3.08 -4.44 1.34
N ALA A 27 4.21 -3.75 1.51
CA ALA A 27 5.16 -3.49 0.43
C ALA A 27 5.70 -4.78 -0.21
N LYS A 28 6.06 -5.76 0.62
CA LYS A 28 6.55 -7.06 0.14
C LYS A 28 5.48 -7.83 -0.64
N GLU A 29 4.23 -7.77 -0.16
CA GLU A 29 3.11 -8.48 -0.80
C GLU A 29 2.66 -7.83 -2.11
N LEU A 30 2.69 -6.49 -2.16
CA LEU A 30 2.32 -5.71 -3.34
C LEU A 30 3.47 -5.58 -4.35
N GLY A 31 4.62 -6.21 -4.10
CA GLY A 31 5.78 -6.16 -4.99
C GLY A 31 6.35 -4.75 -5.20
N ILE A 32 6.17 -3.85 -4.24
CA ILE A 32 6.61 -2.45 -4.31
C ILE A 32 7.53 -2.09 -3.15
N SER A 33 8.28 -1.01 -3.31
CA SER A 33 9.14 -0.53 -2.24
C SER A 33 8.32 0.03 -1.08
N LYS A 34 8.89 -0.07 0.14
CA LYS A 34 8.30 0.55 1.34
C LYS A 34 8.07 2.05 1.14
N SER A 35 8.99 2.76 0.49
CA SER A 35 8.86 4.21 0.25
C SER A 35 7.68 4.52 -0.67
N THR A 36 7.39 3.69 -1.67
CA THR A 36 6.21 3.82 -2.53
C THR A 36 4.93 3.63 -1.73
N VAL A 37 4.84 2.59 -0.88
CA VAL A 37 3.66 2.43 0.01
C VAL A 37 3.54 3.61 0.96
N HIS A 38 4.63 4.08 1.54
CA HIS A 38 4.59 5.18 2.49
C HIS A 38 4.13 6.49 1.83
N MET A 39 4.62 6.77 0.63
CA MET A 39 4.17 7.91 -0.16
C MET A 39 2.68 7.81 -0.49
N VAL A 40 2.17 6.61 -0.81
CA VAL A 40 0.76 6.39 -1.16
C VAL A 40 -0.19 6.46 0.04
N VAL A 41 0.25 6.03 1.23
CA VAL A 41 -0.61 6.01 2.44
C VAL A 41 -0.50 7.32 3.25
N THR A 42 0.52 8.15 3.00
CA THR A 42 0.83 9.34 3.83
C THR A 42 0.71 10.67 3.08
N LYS A 43 0.88 10.69 1.74
CA LYS A 43 0.68 11.88 0.90
C LYS A 43 -0.51 11.66 -0.01
#